data_AF-S4PWT3-F1
#
_entry.id   AF-S4PWT3-F1
#
_cell.length_a   1.000
_cell.length_b   1.000
_cell.length_c   1.000
_cell.angle_alpha   90.00
_cell.angle_beta   90.00
_cell.angle_gamma   90.00
#
_symmetry.space_group_name_H-M   'P 1'
#
loop_
_entity.id
_entity.type
_entity.pdbx_description
1 polymer ?
#
loop_
_entity_poly.entity_id
_entity_poly.type
_entity_poly.pdbx_seq_one_letter_code
_entity_poly.pdbx_strand_id
1 'polypeptide(L)'
;MYATPFTAGGRAHGELGEQCKRKTLLTTAHHFPYVKTRIQVVQRTQIILTPIEVAIEDIQKKIHELAAATSQEPPDPKMLQMVLQGCIGTTVNQGPLELAQVFLAPVVEGAQPPTRLTNKLRLAFKDFSKKCHDALRKNKNLISSEQREYQRELERNFQRFTDRLAPLIHATP
;
A
#
# COMPACT_ATOMS: atom_id res chain seq x y z
N MET A 1 16.47 8.72 -6.96
CA MET A 1 15.96 8.95 -5.58
C MET A 1 16.12 7.65 -4.81
N TYR A 2 16.54 7.71 -3.55
CA TYR A 2 16.55 6.55 -2.65
C TYR A 2 15.80 6.87 -1.35
N ALA A 3 15.26 5.85 -0.70
CA ALA A 3 14.53 5.98 0.56
C ALA A 3 15.27 5.24 1.68
N THR A 4 15.27 5.81 2.89
CA THR A 4 15.86 5.21 4.08
C THR A 4 14.80 5.17 5.19
N PRO A 5 14.46 3.97 5.71
CA PRO A 5 13.55 3.86 6.84
C PRO A 5 14.25 4.30 8.14
N PHE A 6 13.50 4.92 9.04
CA PHE A 6 13.99 5.27 10.37
C PHE A 6 12.82 5.43 11.34
N THR A 7 13.12 5.42 12.63
CA THR A 7 12.20 5.73 13.74
C THR A 7 12.72 6.94 14.51
N ALA A 8 11.86 7.60 15.28
CA ALA A 8 12.28 8.72 16.14
C ALA A 8 13.36 8.30 17.17
N GLY A 9 13.33 7.03 17.60
CA GLY A 9 14.36 6.44 18.47
C GLY A 9 15.68 6.07 17.78
N GLY A 10 15.86 6.43 16.51
CA GLY A 10 17.13 6.22 15.78
C GLY A 10 17.31 4.83 15.17
N ARG A 11 16.41 3.87 15.43
CA ARG A 11 16.41 2.55 14.78
C ARG A 11 15.95 2.67 13.32
N ALA A 12 16.41 1.76 12.45
CA ALA A 12 15.96 1.70 11.06
C ALA A 12 14.47 1.29 10.96
N HIS A 13 14.06 0.32 11.78
CA HIS A 13 12.72 -0.25 11.77
C HIS A 13 12.07 -0.19 13.17
N GLY A 14 10.75 -0.06 13.18
CA GLY A 14 9.91 -0.06 14.38
C GLY A 14 8.48 -0.45 14.05
N GLU A 15 7.57 -0.21 14.99
CA GLU A 15 6.14 -0.46 14.78
C GLU A 15 5.55 0.48 13.72
N LEU A 16 4.38 0.14 13.17
CA LEU A 16 3.74 0.92 12.11
C LEU A 16 3.55 2.39 12.50
N GLY A 17 3.16 2.66 13.75
CA GLY A 17 2.97 4.02 14.28
C GLY A 17 4.26 4.82 14.46
N GLU A 18 5.42 4.18 14.39
CA GLU A 18 6.74 4.81 14.59
C GLU A 18 7.56 4.92 13.29
N GLN A 19 7.15 4.19 12.25
CA GLN A 19 7.96 4.01 11.05
C GLN A 19 7.92 5.25 10.15
N CYS A 20 9.00 6.03 10.16
CA CYS A 20 9.21 7.14 9.25
C CYS A 20 10.02 6.71 8.01
N LYS A 21 10.01 7.55 6.98
CA LYS A 21 10.77 7.34 5.74
C LYS A 21 11.42 8.63 5.27
N ARG A 22 12.73 8.61 5.02
CA ARG A 22 13.46 9.75 4.44
C ARG A 22 13.75 9.48 2.98
N LYS A 23 13.18 10.28 2.09
CA LYS A 23 13.46 10.27 0.65
C LYS A 23 14.57 11.26 0.33
N THR A 24 15.66 10.77 -0.24
CA THR A 24 16.79 11.59 -0.67
C THR A 24 16.81 11.71 -2.19
N LEU A 25 16.67 12.93 -2.68
CA LEU A 25 16.78 13.30 -4.08
C LEU A 25 18.19 13.84 -4.33
N LEU A 26 18.83 13.33 -5.37
CA LEU A 26 20.17 13.74 -5.79
C LEU A 26 20.06 14.38 -7.17
N THR A 27 20.60 15.58 -7.31
CA THR A 27 20.75 16.25 -8.61
C THR A 27 22.17 16.07 -9.08
N THR A 28 22.35 15.58 -10.30
CA THR A 28 23.66 15.40 -10.93
C THR A 28 24.06 16.63 -11.75
N ALA A 29 25.36 16.88 -11.91
CA ALA A 29 25.88 18.02 -12.69
C ALA A 29 25.43 18.01 -14.16
N HIS A 30 25.17 16.82 -14.71
CA HIS A 30 24.69 16.57 -16.07
C HIS A 30 23.60 15.49 -16.06
N HIS A 31 22.91 15.31 -17.18
CA HIS A 31 21.83 14.33 -17.35
C HIS A 31 22.34 13.02 -17.94
N PHE A 32 21.64 11.92 -17.65
CA PHE A 32 21.77 10.71 -18.44
C PHE A 32 20.83 10.77 -19.67
N PRO A 33 21.18 10.13 -20.80
CA PRO A 33 22.47 9.45 -21.06
C PRO A 33 23.65 10.43 -21.17
N TYR A 34 24.86 10.00 -20.80
CA TYR A 34 26.08 10.82 -20.83
C TYR A 34 27.30 10.00 -21.25
N VAL A 35 28.35 10.67 -21.71
CA VAL A 35 29.59 10.01 -22.19
C VAL A 35 30.34 9.26 -21.08
N LYS A 36 30.19 9.68 -19.81
CA LYS A 36 30.78 9.01 -18.65
C LYS A 36 29.75 8.11 -17.97
N THR A 37 30.21 7.00 -17.40
CA THR A 37 29.38 6.06 -16.61
C THR A 37 29.00 6.58 -15.22
N ARG A 38 29.56 7.71 -14.79
CA ARG A 38 29.23 8.38 -13.53
C ARG A 38 29.20 9.89 -13.72
N ILE A 39 28.29 10.54 -13.01
CA ILE A 39 28.13 12.00 -12.98
C ILE A 39 28.14 12.44 -11.52
N GLN A 40 28.87 13.51 -11.21
CA GLN A 40 28.93 14.05 -9.86
C GLN A 40 27.56 14.54 -9.40
N VAL A 41 27.22 14.25 -8.15
CA VAL A 41 26.07 14.83 -7.47
C VAL A 41 26.43 16.24 -7.01
N VAL A 42 25.63 17.22 -7.41
CA VAL A 42 25.83 18.65 -7.08
C VAL A 42 24.83 19.17 -6.06
N GLN A 43 23.70 18.49 -5.88
CA GLN A 43 22.71 18.85 -4.88
C GLN A 43 22.08 17.62 -4.25
N ARG A 44 21.71 17.75 -2.97
CA ARG A 44 20.97 16.75 -2.21
C ARG A 44 19.79 17.43 -1.50
N THR A 45 18.58 16.93 -1.75
CA THR A 45 17.35 17.36 -1.08
C THR A 45 16.75 16.19 -0.31
N GLN A 46 16.27 16.43 0.91
CA GLN A 46 15.66 15.41 1.75
C GLN A 46 14.20 15.75 2.03
N ILE A 47 13.33 14.76 1.88
CA ILE A 47 11.91 14.83 2.23
C ILE A 47 11.65 13.77 3.29
N ILE A 48 11.15 14.19 4.45
CA ILE A 48 10.83 13.29 5.56
C ILE A 48 9.33 13.03 5.55
N LEU A 49 8.95 11.76 5.60
CA LEU A 49 7.57 11.31 5.71
C LEU A 49 7.33 10.82 7.13
N THR A 50 6.25 11.34 7.71
CA THR A 50 5.68 10.86 8.97
C THR A 50 5.09 9.45 8.81
N PRO A 51 4.83 8.72 9.91
CA PRO A 51 4.34 7.34 9.83
C PRO A 51 3.03 7.19 9.02
N ILE A 52 2.09 8.12 9.17
CA ILE A 52 0.85 8.09 8.38
C ILE A 52 1.10 8.38 6.89
N GLU A 53 2.08 9.22 6.54
CA GLU A 53 2.45 9.45 5.14
C GLU A 53 3.13 8.23 4.52
N VAL A 54 3.92 7.48 5.32
CA VAL A 54 4.45 6.18 4.91
C VAL A 54 3.31 5.21 4.63
N ALA A 55 2.34 5.09 5.55
CA ALA A 55 1.16 4.25 5.37
C ALA A 55 0.36 4.60 4.11
N ILE A 56 0.13 5.88 3.85
CA ILE A 56 -0.57 6.36 2.65
C ILE A 56 0.19 5.94 1.39
N GLU A 57 1.51 6.13 1.34
CA GLU A 57 2.30 5.73 0.18
C GLU A 57 2.29 4.22 -0.04
N ASP A 58 2.34 3.43 1.02
CA ASP A 58 2.36 1.97 0.92
C ASP A 58 1.01 1.43 0.41
N ILE A 59 -0.11 1.97 0.91
CA ILE A 59 -1.45 1.63 0.39
C ILE A 59 -1.61 2.09 -1.06
N GLN A 60 -1.18 3.31 -1.38
CA GLN A 60 -1.23 3.81 -2.76
C GLN A 60 -0.38 2.93 -3.68
N LYS A 61 0.84 2.54 -3.27
CA LYS A 61 1.67 1.64 -4.06
C LYS A 61 0.96 0.32 -4.34
N LYS A 62 0.35 -0.31 -3.32
CA LYS A 62 -0.43 -1.54 -3.50
C LYS A 62 -1.62 -1.36 -4.45
N ILE A 63 -2.32 -0.22 -4.38
CA ILE A 63 -3.40 0.12 -5.33
C ILE A 63 -2.88 0.13 -6.76
N HIS A 64 -1.73 0.78 -7.01
CA HIS A 64 -1.16 0.89 -8.36
C HIS A 64 -0.70 -0.48 -8.88
N GLU A 65 -0.02 -1.28 -8.04
CA GLU A 65 0.43 -2.63 -8.39
C GLU A 65 -0.76 -3.54 -8.74
N LEU A 66 -1.82 -3.50 -7.92
CA LEU A 66 -3.02 -4.30 -8.14
C LEU A 66 -3.80 -3.85 -9.38
N ALA A 67 -3.92 -2.54 -9.60
CA ALA A 67 -4.55 -1.99 -10.80
C ALA A 67 -3.77 -2.38 -12.06
N ALA A 68 -2.44 -2.27 -12.04
CA ALA A 68 -1.59 -2.67 -13.15
C ALA A 68 -1.75 -4.16 -13.48
N ALA A 69 -1.71 -5.04 -12.46
CA ALA A 69 -1.91 -6.47 -12.66
C ALA A 69 -3.33 -6.83 -13.16
N THR A 70 -4.34 -6.08 -12.74
CA THR A 70 -5.74 -6.29 -13.17
C THR A 70 -5.99 -5.85 -14.61
N SER A 71 -5.34 -4.76 -15.05
CA SER A 71 -5.49 -4.16 -16.38
C SER A 71 -4.47 -4.66 -17.40
N GLN A 72 -3.57 -5.57 -17.04
CA GLN A 72 -2.55 -6.09 -17.94
C GLN A 72 -3.16 -6.85 -19.13
N GLU A 73 -2.65 -6.57 -20.33
CA GLU A 73 -2.98 -7.27 -21.57
C GLU A 73 -1.70 -7.70 -22.31
N PRO A 74 -1.54 -8.99 -22.68
CA PRO A 74 -2.43 -10.11 -22.36
C PRO A 74 -2.47 -10.40 -20.84
N PRO A 75 -3.56 -10.97 -20.30
CA PRO A 75 -3.68 -11.23 -18.88
C PRO A 75 -2.58 -12.17 -18.35
N ASP A 76 -2.06 -11.86 -17.16
CA ASP A 76 -1.17 -12.74 -16.40
C ASP A 76 -1.86 -13.16 -15.08
N PRO A 77 -2.52 -14.35 -15.06
CA PRO A 77 -3.23 -14.82 -13.88
C PRO A 77 -2.31 -15.04 -12.68
N LYS A 78 -1.05 -15.43 -12.88
CA LYS A 78 -0.12 -15.70 -11.78
C LYS A 78 0.29 -14.40 -11.10
N MET A 79 0.63 -13.38 -11.89
CA MET A 79 0.94 -12.05 -11.36
C MET A 79 -0.27 -11.45 -10.63
N LEU A 80 -1.46 -11.49 -11.23
CA LEU A 80 -2.69 -11.01 -10.59
C LEU A 80 -2.96 -11.73 -9.26
N GLN A 81 -2.87 -13.05 -9.23
CA GLN A 81 -3.10 -13.85 -8.02
C GLN A 81 -2.08 -13.56 -6.93
N MET A 82 -0.81 -13.40 -7.28
CA MET A 82 0.27 -13.06 -6.33
C MET A 82 0.02 -11.69 -5.69
N VAL A 83 -0.29 -10.66 -6.49
CA VAL A 83 -0.53 -9.31 -5.97
C VAL A 83 -1.82 -9.27 -5.13
N LEU A 84 -2.90 -9.88 -5.62
CA LEU A 84 -4.18 -9.93 -4.91
C LEU A 84 -4.05 -10.66 -3.57
N GLN A 85 -3.39 -11.81 -3.53
CA GLN A 85 -3.18 -12.54 -2.28
C GLN A 85 -2.32 -11.73 -1.29
N GLY A 86 -1.30 -11.00 -1.76
CA GLY A 86 -0.53 -10.06 -0.94
C GLY A 86 -1.29 -8.81 -0.47
N CYS A 87 -2.50 -8.58 -0.98
CA CYS A 87 -3.39 -7.50 -0.56
C CYS A 87 -4.36 -7.95 0.53
N ILE A 88 -5.04 -9.08 0.34
CA ILE A 88 -6.16 -9.52 1.19
C ILE A 88 -5.92 -10.81 1.97
N GLY A 89 -4.87 -11.56 1.64
CA GLY A 89 -4.55 -12.87 2.23
C GLY A 89 -3.18 -12.93 2.91
N THR A 90 -2.61 -11.79 3.34
CA THR A 90 -1.28 -11.74 3.97
C THR A 90 -1.24 -12.61 5.24
N THR A 91 -0.29 -13.56 5.29
CA THR A 91 -0.12 -14.49 6.43
C THR A 91 1.15 -14.25 7.24
N VAL A 92 2.17 -13.59 6.67
CA VAL A 92 3.49 -13.41 7.29
C VAL A 92 3.70 -11.98 7.80
N ASN A 93 3.44 -10.99 6.94
CA ASN A 93 3.57 -9.58 7.31
C ASN A 93 2.23 -9.04 7.85
N GLN A 94 2.31 -8.00 8.70
CA GLN A 94 1.13 -7.24 9.10
C GLN A 94 0.42 -6.72 7.83
N GLY A 95 -0.83 -7.14 7.64
CA GLY A 95 -1.61 -6.84 6.45
C GLY A 95 -2.05 -5.38 6.38
N PRO A 96 -2.60 -4.91 5.24
CA PRO A 96 -3.09 -3.53 5.09
C PRO A 96 -4.09 -3.10 6.16
N LEU A 97 -4.83 -4.05 6.73
CA LEU A 97 -5.80 -3.77 7.78
C LEU A 97 -5.15 -3.26 9.07
N GLU A 98 -3.92 -3.69 9.39
CA GLU A 98 -3.22 -3.21 10.58
C GLU A 98 -2.85 -1.73 10.46
N LEU A 99 -2.46 -1.28 9.26
CA LEU A 99 -2.28 0.15 8.97
C LEU A 99 -3.58 0.93 9.19
N ALA A 100 -4.73 0.39 8.77
CA ALA A 100 -6.02 1.04 9.01
C ALA A 100 -6.34 1.12 10.50
N GLN A 101 -6.09 0.05 11.26
CA GLN A 101 -6.30 0.05 12.72
C GLN A 101 -5.45 1.11 13.41
N VAL A 102 -4.14 1.10 13.17
CA VAL A 102 -3.19 2.03 13.81
C VAL A 102 -3.53 3.50 13.52
N PHE A 103 -3.91 3.84 12.28
CA PHE A 103 -4.04 5.24 11.86
C PHE A 103 -5.48 5.76 11.77
N LEU A 104 -6.50 4.90 11.71
CA LEU A 104 -7.91 5.31 11.59
C LEU A 104 -8.75 4.98 12.82
N ALA A 105 -8.46 3.91 13.57
CA ALA A 105 -9.26 3.55 14.75
C ALA A 105 -9.29 4.66 15.81
N PRO A 106 -8.15 5.32 16.17
CA PRO A 106 -8.18 6.42 17.14
C PRO A 106 -9.07 7.61 16.71
N VAL A 107 -9.26 7.80 15.40
CA VAL A 107 -10.13 8.86 14.87
C VAL A 107 -11.60 8.47 14.99
N VAL A 108 -11.93 7.21 14.69
CA VAL A 108 -13.30 6.68 14.77
C VAL A 108 -13.76 6.57 16.23
N GLU A 109 -12.86 6.24 17.14
CA GLU A 109 -13.13 6.15 18.59
C GLU A 109 -13.21 7.52 19.27
N GLY A 110 -12.93 8.62 18.55
CA GLY A 110 -12.93 9.98 19.10
C GLY A 110 -11.71 10.33 19.95
N ALA A 111 -10.70 9.45 20.03
CA ALA A 111 -9.44 9.70 20.73
C ALA A 111 -8.54 10.72 20.02
N GLN A 112 -8.68 10.86 18.69
CA GLN A 112 -7.98 11.86 17.89
C GLN A 112 -8.92 12.57 16.91
N PRO A 113 -8.75 13.88 16.67
CA PRO A 113 -9.54 14.59 15.68
C PRO A 113 -9.18 14.12 14.25
N PRO A 114 -10.15 14.11 13.31
CA PRO A 114 -9.87 13.85 11.91
C PRO A 114 -8.93 14.91 11.33
N THR A 115 -7.96 14.48 10.54
CA THR A 115 -6.98 15.35 9.86
C THR A 115 -7.05 15.14 8.36
N ARG A 116 -6.37 16.02 7.61
CA ARG A 116 -6.22 15.85 6.15
C ARG A 116 -5.57 14.51 5.79
N LEU A 117 -4.58 14.06 6.57
CA LEU A 117 -3.85 12.82 6.31
C LEU A 117 -4.69 11.58 6.65
N THR A 118 -5.42 11.58 7.76
CA THR A 118 -6.31 10.46 8.10
C THR A 118 -7.45 10.35 7.11
N ASN A 119 -8.03 11.47 6.65
CA ASN A 119 -9.01 11.44 5.57
C ASN A 119 -8.42 10.94 4.24
N LYS A 120 -7.18 11.34 3.89
CA LYS A 120 -6.49 10.84 2.69
C LYS A 120 -6.26 9.33 2.77
N LEU A 121 -5.82 8.81 3.91
CA LEU A 121 -5.63 7.37 4.12
C LEU A 121 -6.97 6.61 4.03
N ARG A 122 -8.03 7.16 4.64
CA ARG A 122 -9.39 6.61 4.56
C ARG A 122 -9.89 6.49 3.12
N LEU A 123 -9.70 7.53 2.32
CA LEU A 123 -10.06 7.51 0.89
C LEU A 123 -9.20 6.51 0.10
N ALA A 124 -7.91 6.40 0.42
CA ALA A 124 -7.04 5.38 -0.18
C ALA A 124 -7.54 3.97 0.13
N PHE A 125 -7.96 3.67 1.37
CA PHE A 125 -8.53 2.35 1.70
C PHE A 125 -9.86 2.06 0.99
N LYS A 126 -10.70 3.08 0.75
CA LYS A 126 -11.91 2.93 -0.08
C LYS A 126 -11.58 2.50 -1.50
N ASP A 127 -10.61 3.17 -2.13
CA ASP A 127 -10.14 2.79 -3.47
C ASP A 127 -9.47 1.40 -3.46
N PHE A 128 -8.61 1.13 -2.47
CA PHE A 128 -7.96 -0.18 -2.30
C PHE A 128 -8.97 -1.34 -2.21
N SER A 129 -10.02 -1.18 -1.40
CA SER A 129 -11.10 -2.17 -1.27
C SER A 129 -11.80 -2.40 -2.61
N LYS A 130 -12.09 -1.32 -3.36
CA LYS A 130 -12.68 -1.42 -4.71
C LYS A 130 -11.75 -2.17 -5.68
N LYS A 131 -10.46 -1.84 -5.70
CA LYS A 131 -9.48 -2.53 -6.57
C LYS A 131 -9.33 -4.00 -6.24
N CYS A 132 -9.37 -4.38 -4.95
CA CYS A 132 -9.40 -5.79 -4.54
C CYS A 132 -10.63 -6.51 -5.08
N HIS A 133 -11.80 -5.87 -5.04
CA HIS A 133 -13.02 -6.42 -5.62
C HIS A 133 -12.92 -6.61 -7.14
N ASP A 134 -12.44 -5.60 -7.86
CA ASP A 134 -12.27 -5.65 -9.32
C ASP A 134 -11.28 -6.77 -9.71
N ALA A 135 -10.16 -6.89 -8.99
CA ALA A 135 -9.15 -7.93 -9.19
C ALA A 135 -9.71 -9.34 -8.92
N LEU A 136 -10.52 -9.53 -7.87
CA LEU A 136 -11.20 -10.79 -7.59
C LEU A 136 -12.12 -11.22 -8.72
N ARG A 137 -12.92 -10.27 -9.24
CA ARG A 137 -13.82 -10.53 -10.38
C ARG A 137 -13.04 -10.90 -11.63
N LYS A 138 -11.94 -10.19 -11.92
CA LYS A 138 -11.06 -10.52 -13.04
C LYS A 138 -10.45 -11.90 -12.87
N ASN A 139 -9.93 -12.23 -11.68
CA ASN A 139 -9.32 -13.53 -11.41
C ASN A 139 -10.31 -14.68 -11.61
N LYS A 140 -11.57 -14.52 -11.18
CA LYS A 140 -12.64 -15.51 -11.35
C LYS A 140 -12.87 -15.90 -12.83
N ASN A 141 -12.61 -14.99 -13.76
CA ASN A 141 -12.73 -15.25 -15.20
C ASN A 141 -11.48 -15.89 -15.82
N LEU A 142 -10.36 -15.93 -15.09
CA LEU A 142 -9.06 -16.41 -15.57
C LEU A 142 -8.66 -17.78 -14.99
N ILE A 143 -9.29 -18.21 -13.89
CA ILE A 143 -8.94 -19.45 -13.19
C ILE A 143 -9.37 -20.72 -13.95
N SER A 144 -8.63 -21.81 -13.74
CA SER A 144 -9.03 -23.16 -14.14
C SER A 144 -10.00 -23.80 -13.13
N SER A 145 -10.53 -25.00 -13.46
CA SER A 145 -11.37 -25.80 -12.54
C SER A 145 -10.65 -26.15 -11.23
N GLU A 146 -9.35 -26.43 -11.30
CA GLU A 146 -8.50 -26.78 -10.15
C GLU A 146 -8.32 -25.62 -9.17
N GLN A 147 -8.39 -24.38 -9.67
CA GLN A 147 -8.20 -23.16 -8.87
C GLN A 147 -9.48 -22.63 -8.22
N ARG A 148 -10.62 -23.35 -8.34
CA ARG A 148 -11.91 -22.91 -7.78
C ARG A 148 -11.90 -22.76 -6.26
N GLU A 149 -11.25 -23.67 -5.54
CA GLU A 149 -11.16 -23.57 -4.07
C GLU A 149 -10.26 -22.40 -3.66
N TYR A 150 -9.15 -22.19 -4.38
CA TYR A 150 -8.27 -21.05 -4.15
C TYR A 150 -9.02 -19.72 -4.33
N GLN A 151 -9.82 -19.58 -5.39
CA GLN A 151 -10.67 -18.39 -5.58
C GLN A 151 -11.68 -18.22 -4.45
N ARG A 152 -12.33 -19.28 -3.98
CA ARG A 152 -13.26 -19.21 -2.84
C ARG A 152 -12.56 -18.72 -1.57
N GLU A 153 -11.34 -19.16 -1.32
CA GLU A 153 -10.55 -18.69 -0.18
C GLU A 153 -10.18 -17.21 -0.31
N LEU A 154 -9.81 -16.73 -1.50
CA LEU A 154 -9.60 -15.30 -1.75
C LEU A 154 -10.88 -14.49 -1.50
N GLU A 155 -12.04 -14.97 -1.95
CA GLU A 155 -13.34 -14.33 -1.70
C GLU A 155 -13.67 -14.27 -0.19
N ARG A 156 -13.41 -15.35 0.56
CA ARG A 156 -13.57 -15.36 2.03
C ARG A 156 -12.64 -14.37 2.73
N ASN A 157 -11.38 -14.31 2.30
CA ASN A 157 -10.39 -13.39 2.85
C ASN A 157 -10.77 -11.94 2.57
N PHE A 158 -11.28 -11.63 1.37
CA PHE A 158 -11.79 -10.31 1.06
C PHE A 158 -13.00 -9.94 1.90
N GLN A 159 -13.95 -10.85 2.10
CA GLN A 159 -15.11 -10.58 2.96
C GLN A 159 -14.68 -10.21 4.39
N ARG A 160 -13.80 -11.03 4.99
CA ARG A 160 -13.22 -10.74 6.32
C ARG A 160 -12.48 -9.41 6.36
N PHE A 161 -11.74 -9.08 5.29
CA PHE A 161 -11.04 -7.81 5.16
C PHE A 161 -12.03 -6.63 5.13
N THR A 162 -13.08 -6.71 4.31
CA THR A 162 -14.08 -5.64 4.19
C THR A 162 -14.89 -5.46 5.47
N ASP A 163 -15.27 -6.54 6.15
CA ASP A 163 -16.06 -6.47 7.39
C ASP A 163 -15.30 -5.72 8.49
N ARG A 164 -13.99 -5.98 8.60
CA ARG A 164 -13.11 -5.31 9.57
C ARG A 164 -12.72 -3.90 9.15
N LEU A 165 -12.63 -3.62 7.85
CA LEU A 165 -12.27 -2.30 7.33
C LEU A 165 -13.47 -1.33 7.38
N ALA A 166 -14.69 -1.84 7.15
CA ALA A 166 -15.90 -1.04 7.06
C ALA A 166 -16.08 -0.03 8.20
N PRO A 167 -15.99 -0.40 9.49
CA PRO A 167 -16.13 0.57 10.58
C PRO A 167 -15.07 1.68 10.55
N LEU A 168 -13.88 1.41 10.01
CA LEU A 168 -12.78 2.39 9.97
C LEU A 168 -12.94 3.42 8.83
N ILE A 169 -13.62 3.07 7.75
CA ILE A 169 -13.70 3.92 6.54
C ILE A 169 -15.08 4.54 6.28
N HIS A 170 -16.13 3.95 6.87
CA HIS A 170 -17.51 4.41 6.74
C HIS A 170 -18.06 5.07 8.00
N ALA A 171 -17.38 4.98 9.15
CA ALA A 171 -17.71 5.82 10.28
C ALA A 171 -17.52 7.30 9.88
N THR A 172 -18.64 7.97 9.64
CA THR A 172 -18.73 9.43 9.75
C THR A 172 -19.01 9.75 11.22
N PRO A 173 -18.36 10.78 11.79
CA PRO A 173 -18.76 11.31 13.09
C PRO A 173 -20.20 11.80 13.08
#